data_AF-A0A7S4FV82-F1
#
_entry.id   AF-A0A7S4FV82-F1
#
_cell.length_a   1.000
_cell.length_b   1.000
_cell.length_c   1.000
_cell.angle_alpha   90.00
_cell.angle_beta   90.00
_cell.angle_gamma   90.00
#
_symmetry.space_group_name_H-M   'P 1'
#
loop_
_entity.id
_entity.type
_entity.pdbx_description
1 polymer ?
#
loop_
_entity_poly.entity_id
_entity_poly.type
_entity_poly.pdbx_seq_one_letter_code
_entity_poly.pdbx_strand_id
1 'polypeptide(L)'
;MAFPLSAVTNASAEVLLADHYPQIRVFTVGQGTRASPQPLSDLWTIVQPWSVASKKAMGVDWKYFSAVCWFFGRRLADALSPEGAVPIGLISSNWGGTSVVLWS
;
A
#
# COMPACT_ATOMS: atom_id res chain seq x y z
N MET A 1 -4.18 1.81 -7.14
CA MET A 1 -3.72 1.32 -8.46
C MET A 1 -2.78 0.14 -8.25
N ALA A 2 -2.94 -0.95 -9.00
CA ALA A 2 -2.03 -2.09 -8.96
C ALA A 2 -0.75 -1.78 -9.74
N PHE A 3 0.21 -1.19 -9.04
CA PHE A 3 1.50 -0.79 -9.60
C PHE A 3 2.56 -0.84 -8.50
N PRO A 4 3.48 -1.81 -8.54
CA PRO A 4 4.42 -2.05 -7.44
C PRO A 4 5.55 -1.02 -7.45
N LEU A 5 6.14 -0.78 -6.28
CA LEU A 5 7.30 0.12 -6.15
C LEU A 5 8.50 -0.31 -7.00
N SER A 6 8.70 -1.62 -7.19
CA SER A 6 9.75 -2.18 -8.04
C SER A 6 9.64 -1.77 -9.52
N ALA A 7 8.46 -1.33 -9.97
CA ALA A 7 8.22 -0.88 -11.35
C ALA A 7 8.49 0.63 -11.56
N VAL A 8 8.92 1.37 -10.53
CA VAL A 8 9.25 2.79 -10.62
C VAL A 8 10.74 2.97 -10.98
N THR A 9 11.07 3.99 -11.78
CA THR A 9 12.45 4.35 -12.17
C THR A 9 13.43 4.48 -11.00
N ASN A 10 13.00 5.05 -9.86
CA ASN A 10 13.84 5.26 -8.66
C ASN A 10 13.43 4.35 -7.48
N ALA A 11 12.99 3.12 -7.78
CA ALA A 11 12.48 2.17 -6.78
C ALA A 11 13.38 2.03 -5.54
N SER A 12 14.69 1.82 -5.74
CA SER A 12 15.64 1.61 -4.64
C SER A 12 15.71 2.79 -3.68
N ALA A 13 15.69 4.03 -4.20
CA ALA A 13 15.73 5.22 -3.37
C ALA A 13 14.43 5.37 -2.56
N GLU A 14 13.28 5.13 -3.19
CA GLU A 14 11.97 5.24 -2.53
C GLU A 14 11.76 4.16 -1.46
N VAL A 15 12.28 2.94 -1.67
CA VAL A 15 12.26 1.88 -0.66
C VAL A 15 13.10 2.26 0.56
N LEU A 16 14.28 2.87 0.36
CA LEU A 16 15.12 3.33 1.47
C LEU A 16 14.50 4.54 2.20
N LEU A 17 13.90 5.46 1.45
CA LEU A 17 13.22 6.63 2.02
C LEU A 17 12.09 6.24 2.98
N ALA A 18 11.48 5.07 2.79
CA ALA A 18 10.39 4.61 3.66
C ALA A 18 10.77 4.52 5.14
N ASP A 19 12.05 4.24 5.46
CA ASP A 19 12.54 4.19 6.85
C ASP A 19 12.46 5.56 7.55
N HIS A 20 12.32 6.67 6.81
CA HIS A 20 12.21 8.04 7.34
C HIS A 20 10.77 8.48 7.69
N TYR A 21 9.78 7.61 7.48
CA TYR A 21 8.36 7.93 7.69
C TYR A 21 7.70 7.02 8.76
N PRO A 22 8.15 7.05 10.03
CA PRO A 22 7.64 6.16 11.08
C PRO A 22 6.15 6.38 11.42
N GLN A 23 5.59 7.54 11.06
CA GLN A 23 4.17 7.88 11.20
C GLN A 23 3.28 7.23 10.14
N ILE A 24 3.86 6.71 9.06
CA ILE A 24 3.12 6.03 8.00
C ILE A 24 3.07 4.54 8.30
N ARG A 25 1.86 3.96 8.16
CA ARG A 25 1.65 2.51 8.16
C ARG A 25 1.05 2.07 6.84
N VAL A 26 1.46 0.88 6.41
CA VAL A 26 1.09 0.27 5.13
C VAL A 26 0.43 -1.08 5.34
N PHE A 27 -0.53 -1.39 4.47
CA PHE A 27 -1.26 -2.65 4.46
C PHE A 27 -1.64 -3.04 3.04
N THR A 28 -1.49 -4.32 2.69
CA THR A 28 -1.84 -4.83 1.36
C THR A 28 -2.77 -6.03 1.50
N VAL A 29 -3.99 -5.87 0.98
CA VAL A 29 -4.98 -6.95 0.88
C VAL A 29 -4.47 -7.99 -0.10
N GLY A 30 -4.61 -9.27 0.25
CA GLY A 30 -4.28 -10.34 -0.67
C GLY A 30 -5.36 -10.57 -1.72
N GLN A 31 -4.91 -10.78 -2.95
CA GLN A 31 -5.76 -11.12 -4.12
C GLN A 31 -6.15 -12.61 -4.15
N GLY A 32 -5.88 -13.37 -3.07
CA GLY A 32 -6.41 -14.72 -2.91
C GLY A 32 -7.90 -14.75 -2.55
N THR A 33 -8.48 -13.59 -2.22
CA THR A 33 -9.89 -13.41 -1.93
C THR A 33 -10.71 -13.58 -3.22
N ARG A 34 -11.41 -14.71 -3.39
CA ARG A 34 -12.21 -14.94 -4.61
C ARG A 34 -13.51 -14.14 -4.56
N ALA A 35 -14.14 -13.96 -5.72
CA ALA A 35 -15.50 -13.43 -5.79
C ALA A 35 -16.41 -14.25 -4.87
N SER A 36 -17.06 -13.57 -3.93
CA SER A 36 -18.01 -14.16 -3.00
C SER A 36 -19.41 -13.66 -3.35
N PRO A 37 -20.42 -14.54 -3.43
CA PRO A 37 -21.81 -14.12 -3.63
C PRO A 37 -22.39 -13.41 -2.39
N GLN A 38 -21.68 -13.43 -1.27
CA GLN A 38 -22.08 -12.81 0.00
C GLN A 38 -20.93 -11.96 0.56
N PRO A 39 -21.23 -10.88 1.31
CA PRO A 39 -20.21 -10.12 2.02
C PRO A 39 -19.37 -11.03 2.93
N LEU A 40 -18.05 -10.90 2.84
CA LEU A 40 -17.14 -11.63 3.71
C LEU A 40 -17.00 -10.89 5.04
N SER A 41 -16.90 -11.64 6.15
CA SER A 41 -16.68 -11.07 7.47
C SER A 41 -15.23 -10.61 7.68
N ASP A 42 -14.28 -11.18 6.94
CA ASP A 42 -12.87 -10.83 6.99
C ASP A 42 -12.17 -11.14 5.64
N LEU A 43 -10.98 -10.60 5.47
CA LEU A 43 -10.11 -10.85 4.32
C LEU A 43 -9.57 -12.29 4.38
N TRP A 44 -9.72 -13.06 3.29
CA TRP A 44 -9.17 -14.41 3.24
C TRP A 44 -7.65 -14.46 3.14
N THR A 45 -7.04 -13.42 2.58
CA THR A 45 -5.58 -13.35 2.45
C THR A 45 -5.09 -11.93 2.70
N ILE A 46 -3.93 -11.83 3.35
CA ILE A 46 -3.21 -10.58 3.61
C ILE A 46 -1.80 -10.77 3.06
N VAL A 47 -1.38 -9.91 2.13
CA VAL A 47 -0.02 -9.95 1.58
C VAL A 47 0.93 -9.19 2.48
N GLN A 48 0.47 -8.07 3.04
CA GLN A 48 1.24 -7.26 3.96
C GLN A 48 0.37 -6.90 5.16
N PRO A 49 0.72 -7.38 6.37
CA PRO A 49 0.03 -7.00 7.59
C PRO A 49 0.27 -5.52 7.90
N TRP A 50 -0.53 -4.97 8.82
CA TRP A 50 -0.45 -3.57 9.22
C TRP A 50 0.94 -3.25 9.80
N SER A 51 1.80 -2.66 8.98
CA SER A 51 3.22 -2.52 9.26
C SER A 51 3.65 -1.06 9.20
N VAL A 52 4.60 -0.67 10.04
CA VAL A 52 5.27 0.63 9.90
C VAL A 52 6.00 0.66 8.56
N ALA A 53 5.92 1.79 7.85
CA ALA A 53 6.67 2.01 6.63
C ALA A 53 8.17 1.80 6.89
N SER A 54 8.79 0.96 6.08
CA SER A 54 10.21 0.63 6.17
C SER A 54 10.66 -0.01 4.88
N LYS A 55 11.98 -0.05 4.64
CA LYS A 55 12.54 -0.76 3.48
C LYS A 55 12.06 -2.21 3.38
N LYS A 56 11.88 -2.88 4.53
CA LYS A 56 11.39 -4.26 4.61
C LYS A 56 9.91 -4.35 4.24
N ALA A 57 9.12 -3.37 4.66
CA ALA A 57 7.70 -3.31 4.34
C ALA A 57 7.46 -2.93 2.86
N MET A 58 8.32 -2.11 2.27
CA MET A 58 8.13 -1.60 0.90
C MET A 58 8.82 -2.45 -0.17
N GLY A 59 9.95 -3.10 0.16
CA GLY A 59 10.85 -3.72 -0.81
C GLY A 59 10.80 -5.24 -0.83
N VAL A 60 9.77 -5.83 -1.45
CA VAL A 60 9.77 -7.26 -1.82
C VAL A 60 8.84 -7.50 -3.01
N ASP A 61 9.33 -8.02 -4.14
CA ASP A 61 8.55 -8.57 -5.27
C ASP A 61 7.42 -7.72 -5.91
N TRP A 62 6.83 -8.25 -6.99
CA TRP A 62 5.72 -7.64 -7.75
C TRP A 62 4.37 -7.65 -7.04
N LYS A 63 4.25 -8.35 -5.90
CA LYS A 63 2.99 -8.53 -5.17
C LYS A 63 2.73 -7.45 -4.11
N TYR A 64 3.66 -6.52 -3.95
CA TYR A 64 3.68 -5.60 -2.83
C TYR A 64 2.98 -4.26 -3.10
N PHE A 65 3.09 -3.40 -2.10
CA PHE A 65 2.39 -2.15 -1.92
C PHE A 65 2.35 -1.24 -3.16
N SER A 66 1.22 -0.53 -3.32
CA SER A 66 0.99 0.39 -4.45
C SER A 66 1.93 1.59 -4.39
N ALA A 67 2.78 1.76 -5.41
CA ALA A 67 3.70 2.90 -5.50
C ALA A 67 2.97 4.24 -5.56
N VAL A 68 1.82 4.29 -6.25
CA VAL A 68 0.98 5.49 -6.32
C VAL A 68 0.44 5.86 -4.93
N CYS A 69 0.00 4.86 -4.17
CA CYS A 69 -0.45 5.06 -2.79
C CYS A 69 0.70 5.54 -1.89
N TRP A 70 1.90 4.97 -2.06
CA TRP A 70 3.10 5.40 -1.36
C TRP A 70 3.44 6.87 -1.64
N PHE A 71 3.51 7.29 -2.91
CA PHE A 71 3.85 8.68 -3.24
C PHE A 71 2.82 9.68 -2.74
N PHE A 72 1.54 9.34 -2.83
CA PHE A 72 0.49 10.18 -2.27
C PHE A 72 0.65 10.31 -0.75
N GLY A 73 0.76 9.18 -0.04
CA GLY A 73 0.89 9.17 1.42
C GLY A 73 2.15 9.86 1.93
N ARG A 74 3.28 9.68 1.23
CA ARG A 74 4.53 10.36 1.52
C ARG A 74 4.39 11.88 1.38
N ARG A 75 3.86 12.36 0.26
CA ARG A 75 3.62 13.80 0.03
C ARG A 75 2.64 14.38 1.05
N LEU A 76 1.62 13.60 1.43
CA LEU A 76 0.68 14.00 2.47
C LEU A 76 1.38 14.12 3.82
N ALA A 77 2.24 13.18 4.18
CA ALA A 77 3.04 13.25 5.41
C ALA A 77 3.96 14.47 5.43
N ASP A 78 4.63 14.76 4.31
CA ASP A 78 5.47 15.95 4.16
C ASP A 78 4.63 17.24 4.34
N ALA A 79 3.45 17.30 3.71
CA ALA A 79 2.55 18.44 3.79
C ALA A 79 1.99 18.69 5.19
N LEU A 80 1.72 17.62 5.95
CA LEU A 80 1.20 17.69 7.32
C LEU A 80 2.29 17.85 8.39
N SER A 81 3.56 17.80 8.01
CA SER A 81 4.69 17.94 8.94
C SER A 81 4.66 19.22 9.81
N PRO A 82 4.19 20.39 9.33
CA PRO A 82 4.05 21.59 10.17
C PRO A 82 3.05 21.43 11.32
N GLU A 83 2.09 20.51 11.20
CA GLU A 83 1.08 20.20 12.23
C GLU A 83 1.59 19.16 13.23
N GLY A 84 2.79 18.60 13.01
CA GLY A 84 3.41 17.54 13.81
C GLY A 84 3.33 16.16 13.14
N ALA A 85 3.62 15.11 13.91
CA ALA A 85 3.64 13.75 13.41
C ALA A 85 2.21 13.17 13.28
N VAL A 86 1.48 13.59 12.24
CA VAL A 86 0.13 13.07 11.95
C VAL A 86 0.22 11.60 11.50
N PRO A 87 -0.46 10.65 12.19
CA PRO A 87 -0.46 9.25 11.78
C PRO A 87 -1.20 9.05 10.45
N ILE A 88 -0.60 8.33 9.51
CA ILE A 88 -1.17 8.09 8.18
C ILE A 88 -1.24 6.59 7.91
N GLY A 89 -2.44 6.15 7.52
CA GLY A 89 -2.73 4.77 7.15
C GLY A 89 -2.93 4.62 5.65
N LEU A 90 -2.09 3.82 4.99
CA LEU A 90 -2.18 3.58 3.56
C LEU A 90 -2.58 2.12 3.29
N ILE A 91 -3.72 1.95 2.61
CA ILE A 91 -4.31 0.64 2.33
C ILE A 91 -4.29 0.37 0.82
N SER A 92 -3.62 -0.71 0.43
CA SER A 92 -3.57 -1.22 -0.93
C SER A 92 -4.55 -2.38 -1.08
N SER A 93 -5.76 -2.08 -1.57
CA SER A 93 -6.85 -3.05 -1.87
C SER A 93 -7.14 -3.17 -3.37
N ASN A 94 -6.15 -2.88 -4.21
CA ASN A 94 -6.31 -2.81 -5.66
C ASN A 94 -6.13 -4.19 -6.33
N TRP A 95 -6.84 -4.38 -7.45
CA TRP A 95 -6.76 -5.57 -8.27
C TRP A 95 -6.71 -5.22 -9.75
N GLY A 96 -5.56 -5.42 -10.38
CA GLY A 96 -5.37 -5.15 -11.81
C GLY A 96 -6.20 -6.10 -12.69
N GLY A 97 -6.76 -5.57 -13.79
CA GLY A 97 -7.50 -6.37 -14.77
C GLY A 97 -8.93 -6.79 -14.35
N THR A 98 -9.41 -6.37 -13.19
CA THR A 98 -10.79 -6.62 -12.77
C THR A 98 -11.78 -5.71 -13.51
N SER A 99 -12.92 -6.26 -13.93
CA SER A 99 -14.00 -5.48 -14.54
C SER A 99 -14.61 -4.52 -13.53
N VAL A 100 -14.99 -3.31 -13.97
CA VAL A 100 -15.67 -2.31 -13.12
C VAL A 100 -16.98 -2.82 -12.53
N VAL A 101 -17.66 -3.75 -13.21
CA VAL A 101 -18.92 -4.36 -12.74
C VAL A 101 -18.71 -5.21 -11.48
N LEU A 102 -17.48 -5.65 -11.20
CA LEU A 102 -17.15 -6.35 -9.94
C LEU A 102 -16.98 -5.39 -8.75
N TRP A 103 -17.06 -4.07 -8.97
CA TRP A 103 -16.85 -3.01 -7.99
C TRP A 103 -18.04 -2.06 -7.84
N SER A 104 -19.19 -2.41 -8.43
CA SER A 104 -20.45 -1.65 -8.33
C SER A 104 -21.35 -2.15 -7.20
#